data_AF-A0A960F2L0-F1
#
_entry.id   AF-A0A960F2L0-F1
#
_cell.length_a   1.000
_cell.length_b   1.000
_cell.length_c   1.000
_cell.angle_alpha   90.00
_cell.angle_beta   90.00
_cell.angle_gamma   90.00
#
_symmetry.space_group_name_H-M   'P 1'
#
loop_
_entity.id
_entity.type
_entity.pdbx_description
1 polymer ?
#
loop_
_entity_poly.entity_id
_entity_poly.type
_entity_poly.pdbx_seq_one_letter_code
_entity_poly.pdbx_strand_id
1 'polypeptide(L)'
;VLDLLFTDASNPRSLRFQLDALAASCDELATVGSRSDTTAPAMLVEQLRSSLDRVDTEALAGADVRGRRVALEEFCGTARQLLADTANAVAGTWFTRLAAQHRMVAPAESPRARS
;
A
#
# COMPACT_ATOMS: atom_id res chain seq x y z
N VAL A 1 8.48 -8.56 3.75
CA VAL A 1 9.54 -7.72 3.14
C VAL A 1 10.07 -6.69 4.13
N LEU A 2 9.23 -5.90 4.82
CA LEU A 2 9.68 -4.89 5.80
C LEU A 2 10.53 -5.43 6.97
N ASP A 3 10.28 -6.64 7.47
CA ASP A 3 11.13 -7.24 8.52
C ASP A 3 12.56 -7.52 8.04
N LEU A 4 12.78 -7.68 6.73
CA LEU A 4 14.11 -7.92 6.16
C LEU A 4 14.95 -6.63 6.07
N LEU A 5 14.30 -5.45 6.05
CA LEU A 5 14.97 -4.15 6.02
C LEU A 5 15.74 -3.92 7.32
N PHE A 6 15.20 -4.38 8.44
CA PHE A 6 15.85 -4.27 9.74
C PHE A 6 17.05 -5.21 9.90
N THR A 7 17.08 -6.34 9.20
CA THR A 7 18.11 -7.38 9.38
C THR A 7 19.44 -7.06 8.70
N ASP A 8 19.44 -6.34 7.57
CA ASP A 8 20.65 -5.96 6.81
C ASP A 8 20.73 -4.45 6.48
N ALA A 9 20.20 -3.62 7.38
CA ALA A 9 20.22 -2.16 7.25
C ALA A 9 21.64 -1.54 7.29
N SER A 10 22.67 -2.33 7.65
CA SER A 10 24.07 -1.91 7.62
C SER A 10 24.68 -1.89 6.22
N ASN A 11 24.05 -2.58 5.26
CA ASN A 11 24.54 -2.65 3.90
C ASN A 11 23.68 -1.77 2.99
N PRO A 12 24.17 -0.59 2.54
CA PRO A 12 23.40 0.30 1.68
C PRO A 12 22.96 -0.36 0.37
N ARG A 13 23.69 -1.37 -0.13
CA ARG A 13 23.24 -2.15 -1.31
C ARG A 13 22.01 -3.01 -0.99
N SER A 14 21.98 -3.65 0.17
CA SER A 14 20.83 -4.46 0.60
C SER A 14 19.61 -3.59 0.85
N LEU A 15 19.79 -2.41 1.44
CA LEU A 15 18.72 -1.44 1.64
C LEU A 15 18.14 -0.96 0.30
N ARG A 16 19.00 -0.63 -0.67
CA ARG A 16 18.56 -0.25 -2.02
C ARG A 16 17.81 -1.37 -2.73
N PHE A 17 18.33 -2.60 -2.71
CA PHE A 17 17.65 -3.76 -3.30
C PHE A 17 16.24 -3.97 -2.73
N GLN A 18 16.09 -3.80 -1.42
CA GLN A 18 14.80 -3.98 -0.75
C GLN A 18 13.81 -2.84 -1.07
N LEU A 19 14.30 -1.60 -1.25
CA LEU A 19 13.49 -0.50 -1.74
C LEU A 19 13.05 -0.72 -3.19
N ASP A 20 13.94 -1.21 -4.04
CA ASP A 20 13.62 -1.55 -5.44
C ASP A 20 12.55 -2.65 -5.51
N ALA A 21 12.66 -3.69 -4.67
CA ALA A 21 11.65 -4.74 -4.56
C ALA A 21 10.30 -4.21 -4.04
N LEU A 22 10.33 -3.26 -3.11
CA LEU A 22 9.12 -2.60 -2.62
C LEU A 22 8.47 -1.73 -3.70
N ALA A 23 9.27 -0.99 -4.49
CA ALA A 23 8.79 -0.21 -5.61
C ALA A 23 8.13 -1.08 -6.69
N ALA A 24 8.75 -2.21 -7.04
CA ALA A 24 8.17 -3.18 -7.96
C ALA A 24 6.82 -3.73 -7.47
N SER A 25 6.71 -4.00 -6.16
CA SER A 25 5.44 -4.43 -5.55
C SER A 25 4.37 -3.32 -5.63
N CYS A 26 4.76 -2.05 -5.56
CA CYS A 26 3.85 -0.92 -5.73
C CYS A 26 3.36 -0.79 -7.17
N ASP A 27 4.21 -1.04 -8.17
CA ASP A 27 3.82 -1.03 -9.59
C ASP A 27 2.79 -2.14 -9.91
N GLU A 28 2.94 -3.32 -9.30
CA GLU A 28 1.94 -4.39 -9.39
C GLU A 28 0.59 -3.96 -8.79
N LEU A 29 0.62 -3.33 -7.61
CA LEU A 29 -0.59 -2.79 -6.96
C LEU A 29 -1.25 -1.68 -7.79
N ALA A 30 -0.47 -0.78 -8.41
CA ALA A 30 -0.97 0.26 -9.30
C ALA A 30 -1.71 -0.33 -10.51
N THR A 31 -1.23 -1.46 -11.04
CA THR A 31 -1.85 -2.18 -12.16
C THR A 31 -3.19 -2.79 -11.77
N VAL A 32 -3.30 -3.32 -10.54
CA VAL A 32 -4.57 -3.83 -10.00
C VAL A 32 -5.54 -2.67 -9.70
N GLY A 33 -5.04 -1.57 -9.16
CA GLY A 33 -5.82 -0.36 -8.84
C GLY A 33 -6.40 0.31 -10.08
N SER A 34 -5.62 0.44 -11.17
CA SER A 34 -6.06 1.08 -12.43
C SER A 34 -7.20 0.34 -13.14
N ARG A 35 -7.44 -0.94 -12.80
CA ARG A 35 -8.61 -1.70 -13.28
C ARG A 35 -9.90 -1.37 -12.51
N SER A 36 -9.81 -0.72 -11.35
CA SER A 36 -10.95 -0.14 -10.63
C SER A 36 -10.99 1.35 -10.90
N ASP A 37 -12.15 1.92 -11.27
CA ASP A 37 -12.37 3.35 -11.53
C ASP A 37 -12.19 4.27 -10.29
N THR A 38 -11.37 3.88 -9.31
CA THR A 38 -11.25 4.56 -8.01
C THR A 38 -9.89 5.24 -7.89
N THR A 39 -9.90 6.56 -7.83
CA THR A 39 -8.73 7.44 -7.80
C THR A 39 -7.94 7.40 -6.48
N ALA A 40 -8.59 7.10 -5.34
CA ALA A 40 -7.96 7.11 -4.03
C ALA A 40 -6.80 6.11 -3.85
N PRO A 41 -6.94 4.80 -4.17
CA PRO A 41 -5.83 3.86 -4.05
C PRO A 41 -4.68 4.17 -5.02
N ALA A 42 -4.98 4.65 -6.23
CA ALA A 42 -3.94 5.07 -7.18
C ALA A 42 -3.11 6.25 -6.65
N MET A 43 -3.74 7.22 -5.98
CA MET A 43 -3.04 8.35 -5.35
C MET A 43 -2.14 7.91 -4.19
N LEU A 44 -2.60 6.98 -3.34
CA LEU A 44 -1.80 6.46 -2.22
C LEU A 44 -0.60 5.65 -2.73
N VAL A 45 -0.77 4.86 -3.79
CA VAL A 45 0.33 4.12 -4.44
C VAL A 45 1.34 5.08 -5.07
N GLU A 46 0.89 6.13 -5.76
CA GLU A 46 1.81 7.12 -6.34
C GLU A 46 2.56 7.92 -5.27
N GLN A 47 1.90 8.23 -4.15
CA GLN A 47 2.54 8.88 -3.01
C GLN A 47 3.61 7.99 -2.37
N LEU A 48 3.31 6.69 -2.22
CA LEU A 48 4.28 5.71 -1.75
C LEU A 48 5.46 5.62 -2.72
N ARG A 49 5.19 5.49 -4.03
CA ARG A 49 6.22 5.43 -5.08
C ARG A 49 7.13 6.66 -5.08
N SER A 50 6.54 7.85 -5.05
CA SER A 50 7.27 9.11 -4.97
C SER A 50 8.13 9.22 -3.71
N SER A 51 7.71 8.59 -2.60
CA SER A 51 8.50 8.55 -1.37
C SER A 51 9.67 7.59 -1.49
N LEU A 52 9.51 6.44 -2.17
CA LEU A 52 10.60 5.50 -2.44
C LEU A 52 11.66 6.10 -3.38
N ASP A 53 11.23 6.80 -4.43
CA ASP A 53 12.12 7.34 -5.48
C ASP A 53 13.02 8.48 -4.96
N ARG A 54 12.56 9.19 -3.92
CA ARG A 54 13.27 10.33 -3.32
C ARG A 54 14.14 9.95 -2.12
N VAL A 55 14.17 8.67 -1.74
CA VAL A 55 14.95 8.22 -0.60
C VAL A 55 16.45 8.31 -0.89
N ASP A 56 17.15 8.98 0.00
CA ASP A 56 18.61 8.89 0.11
C ASP A 56 18.98 7.65 0.93
N THR A 57 19.42 6.60 0.23
CA THR A 57 19.78 5.33 0.86
C THR A 57 21.01 5.42 1.77
N GLU A 58 21.91 6.38 1.54
CA GLU A 58 23.07 6.59 2.42
C GLU A 58 22.64 7.24 3.72
N ALA A 59 21.76 8.24 3.65
CA ALA A 59 21.18 8.87 4.82
C ALA A 59 20.37 7.87 5.69
N LEU A 60 19.63 6.94 5.07
CA LEU A 60 18.88 5.91 5.79
C LEU A 60 19.78 4.85 6.45
N ALA A 61 20.93 4.54 5.87
CA ALA A 61 21.89 3.59 6.46
C ALA A 61 22.65 4.20 7.65
N GLY A 62 22.69 5.53 7.74
CA GLY A 62 23.35 6.29 8.80
C GLY A 62 22.75 6.02 10.18
N ALA A 63 23.63 5.72 11.14
CA ALA A 63 23.25 5.57 12.55
C ALA A 63 23.53 6.86 13.34
N ASP A 64 22.67 7.16 14.31
CA ASP A 64 22.87 8.25 15.26
C ASP A 64 23.99 7.94 16.28
N VAL A 65 24.26 8.88 17.18
CA VAL A 65 25.27 8.73 18.25
C VAL A 65 24.99 7.57 19.23
N ARG A 66 23.79 7.00 19.20
CA ARG A 66 23.37 5.83 19.99
C ARG A 66 23.31 4.55 19.15
N GLY A 67 23.74 4.60 17.89
CA GLY A 67 23.72 3.46 16.97
C GLY A 67 22.34 3.18 16.36
N ARG A 68 21.36 4.06 16.51
CA ARG A 68 20.00 3.87 15.95
C ARG A 68 19.85 4.55 14.60
N ARG A 69 19.07 3.94 13.70
CA ARG A 69 18.79 4.49 12.37
C ARG A 69 17.41 5.13 12.35
N VAL A 70 17.29 6.28 13.01
CA VAL A 70 16.00 6.97 13.21
C VAL A 70 15.31 7.27 11.87
N ALA A 71 16.07 7.74 10.87
CA ALA A 71 15.52 8.02 9.55
C ALA A 71 14.94 6.77 8.86
N LEU A 72 15.59 5.61 9.02
CA LEU A 72 15.09 4.34 8.49
C LEU A 72 13.82 3.88 9.23
N GLU A 73 13.79 4.02 10.56
CA GLU A 73 12.62 3.70 11.37
C GLU A 73 11.41 4.55 10.97
N GLU A 74 11.60 5.87 10.82
CA GLU A 74 10.57 6.81 10.40
C GLU A 74 10.07 6.53 8.98
N PHE A 75 10.99 6.26 8.06
CA PHE A 75 10.66 5.91 6.69
C PHE A 75 9.85 4.61 6.61
N CYS A 76 10.30 3.55 7.31
CA CYS A 76 9.59 2.28 7.39
C CYS A 76 8.21 2.44 8.03
N GLY A 77 8.08 3.26 9.08
CA GLY A 77 6.80 3.59 9.70
C GLY A 77 5.84 4.25 8.72
N THR A 78 6.31 5.24 7.98
CA THR A 78 5.52 5.96 6.96
C THR A 78 5.09 5.02 5.83
N ALA A 79 6.02 4.23 5.30
CA ALA A 79 5.74 3.27 4.24
C ALA A 79 4.72 2.20 4.68
N ARG A 80 4.82 1.72 5.93
CA ARG A 80 3.88 0.75 6.50
C ARG A 80 2.47 1.33 6.64
N GLN A 81 2.37 2.60 7.05
CA GLN A 81 1.09 3.29 7.15
C GLN A 81 0.45 3.47 5.77
N LEU A 82 1.21 3.96 4.78
CA LEU A 82 0.73 4.13 3.40
C LEU A 82 0.27 2.81 2.76
N LEU A 83 1.00 1.71 3.00
CA LEU A 83 0.59 0.37 2.55
C LEU A 83 -0.70 -0.10 3.22
N ALA A 84 -0.85 0.12 4.53
CA ALA A 84 -2.06 -0.23 5.25
C ALA A 84 -3.27 0.58 4.75
N ASP A 85 -3.10 1.88 4.54
CA ASP A 85 -4.14 2.76 3.99
C ASP A 85 -4.51 2.37 2.56
N THR A 86 -3.52 2.00 1.74
CA THR A 86 -3.74 1.47 0.38
C THR A 86 -4.53 0.17 0.43
N ALA A 87 -4.14 -0.79 1.29
CA ALA A 87 -4.83 -2.05 1.44
C ALA A 87 -6.28 -1.85 1.90
N ASN A 88 -6.52 -0.92 2.83
CA ASN A 88 -7.85 -0.56 3.30
C ASN A 88 -8.69 0.11 2.19
N ALA A 89 -8.11 1.02 1.41
CA ALA A 89 -8.80 1.68 0.30
C ALA A 89 -9.17 0.69 -0.80
N VAL A 90 -8.26 -0.23 -1.14
CA VAL A 90 -8.51 -1.33 -2.08
C VAL A 90 -9.64 -2.21 -1.53
N ALA A 91 -9.52 -2.72 -0.30
CA ALA A 91 -10.54 -3.56 0.34
C ALA A 91 -11.91 -2.88 0.36
N GLY A 92 -11.98 -1.61 0.79
CA GLY A 92 -13.23 -0.84 0.82
C GLY A 92 -13.89 -0.72 -0.56
N THR A 93 -13.10 -0.53 -1.61
CA THR A 93 -13.57 -0.48 -3.01
C THR A 93 -14.15 -1.82 -3.44
N TRP A 94 -13.45 -2.92 -3.17
CA TRP A 94 -13.90 -4.27 -3.54
C TRP A 94 -15.12 -4.74 -2.74
N PHE A 95 -15.16 -4.48 -1.42
CA PHE A 95 -16.29 -4.85 -0.57
C PHE A 95 -17.54 -4.02 -0.88
N THR A 96 -17.39 -2.73 -1.16
CA THR A 96 -18.52 -1.88 -1.59
C THR A 96 -19.08 -2.34 -2.93
N ARG A 97 -18.21 -2.72 -3.88
CA ARG A 97 -18.61 -3.28 -5.17
C ARG A 97 -19.35 -4.61 -5.01
N LEU A 98 -18.85 -5.51 -4.17
CA LEU A 98 -19.50 -6.80 -3.92
C LEU A 98 -20.88 -6.61 -3.27
N ALA A 99 -21.00 -5.71 -2.30
CA ALA A 99 -22.28 -5.37 -1.68
C ALA A 99 -23.28 -4.76 -2.67
N ALA A 100 -22.81 -3.91 -3.61
CA ALA A 100 -23.64 -3.36 -4.67
C ALA A 100 -24.11 -4.44 -5.67
N GLN A 101 -23.25 -5.40 -6.01
CA GLN A 101 -23.59 -6.52 -6.89
C GLN A 101 -24.63 -7.46 -6.28
N HIS A 102 -24.56 -7.72 -4.97
CA HIS A 102 -25.58 -8.52 -4.27
C HIS A 102 -26.93 -7.79 -4.17
N ARG A 103 -26.96 -6.44 -4.18
CA ARG A 103 -28.20 -5.66 -4.09
C ARG A 103 -29.05 -5.67 -5.37
N MET A 104 -28.45 -5.93 -6.53
CA MET A 104 -29.19 -6.10 -7.80
C MET A 104 -29.86 -7.46 -7.93
N VAL A 105 -29.61 -8.40 -7.01
CA VAL A 105 -30.30 -9.69 -6.91
C VAL A 105 -31.26 -9.67 -5.71
N ALA A 106 -32.02 -8.60 -5.55
CA ALA A 106 -33.24 -8.66 -4.75
C ALA A 106 -34.37 -9.13 -5.70
N PRO A 107 -34.97 -10.31 -5.48
CA PRO A 107 -36.08 -10.75 -6.30
C PRO A 107 -37.21 -9.73 -6.15
N ALA A 108 -37.76 -9.29 -7.28
CA ALA A 108 -38.96 -8.47 -7.29
C ALA A 108 -40.04 -9.20 -6.49
N GLU A 109 -40.31 -8.73 -5.27
CA GLU A 109 -41.48 -9.17 -4.51
C GLU A 109 -42.71 -8.75 -5.31
N SER A 110 -43.25 -9.71 -6.07
CA SER A 110 -44.55 -9.58 -6.71
C SER A 110 -45.59 -9.29 -5.63
N PRO A 111 -46.39 -8.22 -5.76
CA PRO A 111 -47.48 -7.98 -4.84
C PRO A 111 -48.54 -9.05 -5.11
N ARG A 112 -48.58 -10.09 -4.27
CA ARG A 112 -49.69 -11.05 -4.27
C ARG A 112 -50.93 -10.30 -3.79
N ALA A 113 -51.75 -9.94 -4.78
CA ALA A 113 -53.06 -9.36 -4.60
C ALA A 113 -53.90 -10.23 -3.65
N ARG A 114 -54.53 -9.56 -2.68
CA ARG A 114 -55.62 -10.09 -1.89
C ARG A 114 -56.81 -10.37 -2.81
N SER A 115 -57.41 -11.55 -2.72
CA SER A 115 -58.86 -11.82 -2.78
C SER A 115 -59.11 -13.28 -2.45
#